data_AF-A0AA86S7K0-F1
#
_entry.id   AF-A0AA86S7K0-F1
#
_cell.length_a   1.000
_cell.length_b   1.000
_cell.length_c   1.000
_cell.angle_alpha   90.00
_cell.angle_beta   90.00
_cell.angle_gamma   90.00
#
_symmetry.space_group_name_H-M   'P 1'
#
loop_
_entity.id
_entity.type
_entity.pdbx_description
1 polymer ?
#
loop_
_entity_poly.entity_id
_entity_poly.type
_entity_poly.pdbx_seq_one_letter_code
_entity_poly.pdbx_strand_id
1 'polypeptide(L)'
;MVSGLINANPVIYEKKERRARTAPSTFHDEYAVEPIDQQEDPEYSYSLEQLKVVTEEAIEVDDKRNYVRVTFTPTVQHCSMVTIIGLCIHVKLMRSLPSRYKVDIRVAPGSHTTVDEVNKQLRDKERIAAAMENPNIVHLLDDCLAPSFD
;
A
#
# COMPACT_ATOMS: atom_id res chain seq x y z
N MET A 1 24.20 6.53 -26.51
CA MET A 1 22.77 6.27 -26.75
C MET A 1 22.32 5.25 -25.71
N VAL A 2 21.59 5.67 -24.67
CA VAL A 2 21.12 4.75 -23.63
C VAL A 2 19.81 4.15 -24.14
N SER A 3 19.92 3.01 -24.83
CA SER A 3 18.76 2.23 -25.30
C SER A 3 18.29 1.28 -24.21
N GLY A 4 17.88 1.84 -23.08
CA GLY A 4 17.16 1.11 -22.03
C GLY A 4 15.73 1.62 -22.02
N LEU A 5 14.75 0.71 -22.09
CA LEU A 5 13.37 1.04 -21.78
C LEU A 5 13.35 1.62 -20.36
N ILE A 6 12.96 2.89 -20.25
CA ILE A 6 12.89 3.66 -18.99
C ILE A 6 11.86 3.01 -18.04
N ASN A 7 10.93 2.26 -18.62
CA ASN A 7 9.91 1.49 -17.96
C ASN A 7 9.87 0.06 -18.52
N ALA A 8 10.68 -0.83 -17.95
CA ALA A 8 10.57 -2.26 -18.25
C ALA A 8 9.35 -2.82 -17.51
N ASN A 9 8.62 -3.75 -18.15
CA ASN A 9 7.46 -4.39 -17.54
C ASN A 9 7.87 -5.02 -16.19
N PRO A 10 7.13 -4.77 -15.09
CA PRO A 10 7.51 -5.28 -13.78
C PRO A 10 7.55 -6.81 -13.79
N VAL A 11 8.50 -7.37 -13.04
CA VAL A 11 8.59 -8.82 -12.85
C VAL A 11 7.45 -9.22 -11.91
N ILE A 12 6.48 -9.95 -12.44
CA ILE A 12 5.32 -10.46 -11.69
C ILE A 12 5.76 -11.73 -10.95
N TYR A 13 5.48 -11.80 -9.65
CA TYR A 13 5.77 -12.98 -8.82
C TYR A 13 4.48 -13.76 -8.51
N GLU A 14 4.59 -15.09 -8.44
CA GLU A 14 3.48 -15.93 -7.97
C GLU A 14 3.12 -15.57 -6.52
N LYS A 15 1.82 -15.44 -6.24
CA LYS A 15 1.28 -15.19 -4.89
C LYS A 15 1.70 -16.36 -3.99
N LYS A 16 2.31 -16.07 -2.85
CA LYS A 16 2.69 -17.09 -1.87
C LYS A 16 1.44 -17.66 -1.20
N GLU A 17 1.37 -18.98 -1.04
CA GLU A 17 0.25 -19.62 -0.35
C GLU A 17 0.14 -19.11 1.09
N ARG A 18 -1.00 -18.48 1.41
CA ARG A 18 -1.25 -17.87 2.72
C ARG A 18 -1.29 -18.97 3.78
N ARG A 19 -0.54 -18.81 4.87
CA ARG A 19 -0.76 -19.64 6.07
C ARG A 19 -2.14 -19.28 6.62
N ALA A 20 -3.08 -20.22 6.54
CA ALA A 20 -4.37 -20.08 7.20
C ALA A 20 -4.13 -19.81 8.70
N ARG A 21 -4.64 -18.69 9.22
CA ARG A 21 -4.69 -18.47 10.66
C ARG A 21 -5.63 -19.50 11.25
N THR A 22 -5.08 -20.52 11.92
CA THR A 22 -5.87 -21.43 12.73
C THR A 22 -6.33 -20.70 13.98
N ALA A 23 -7.47 -20.02 13.90
CA ALA A 23 -8.23 -19.59 15.08
C ALA A 23 -9.50 -20.46 15.14
N PRO A 24 -9.82 -21.10 16.27
CA PRO A 24 -11.05 -21.86 16.38
C PRO A 24 -12.25 -20.93 16.61
N SER A 25 -13.29 -21.23 15.81
CA SER A 25 -14.72 -21.16 16.10
C SER A 25 -15.48 -19.83 15.99
N THR A 26 -16.56 -19.94 15.19
CA THR A 26 -17.89 -19.32 15.32
C THR A 26 -17.95 -17.81 15.52
N PHE A 27 -18.35 -17.08 14.49
CA PHE A 27 -19.65 -16.37 14.40
C PHE A 27 -19.82 -15.91 12.95
N HIS A 28 -21.05 -16.02 12.45
CA HIS A 28 -21.47 -15.49 11.16
C HIS A 28 -21.40 -13.96 11.28
N ASP A 29 -20.35 -13.33 10.74
CA ASP A 29 -20.21 -11.87 10.79
C ASP A 29 -20.16 -11.32 9.36
N GLU A 30 -21.18 -10.55 9.03
CA GLU A 30 -21.42 -9.87 7.75
C GLU A 30 -20.51 -8.63 7.58
N TYR A 31 -19.38 -8.61 8.29
CA TYR A 31 -18.39 -7.54 8.39
C TYR A 31 -16.96 -8.06 8.16
N ALA A 32 -16.78 -9.07 7.30
CA ALA A 32 -15.47 -9.62 6.98
C ALA A 32 -14.51 -8.50 6.53
N VAL A 33 -13.51 -8.23 7.36
CA VAL A 33 -12.43 -7.28 7.12
C VAL A 33 -11.75 -7.66 5.81
N GLU A 34 -11.88 -6.81 4.79
CA GLU A 34 -11.20 -7.03 3.52
C GLU A 34 -9.69 -7.13 3.74
N PRO A 35 -9.03 -8.18 3.24
CA PRO A 35 -7.58 -8.30 3.32
C PRO A 35 -6.92 -7.14 2.56
N ILE A 36 -5.90 -6.54 3.19
CA ILE A 36 -5.13 -5.39 2.67
C ILE A 36 -4.43 -5.72 1.33
N ASP A 37 -4.31 -7.01 0.99
CA ASP A 37 -3.57 -7.53 -0.16
C ASP A 37 -4.29 -7.36 -1.53
N GLN A 38 -5.54 -6.88 -1.54
CA GLN A 38 -6.37 -6.71 -2.75
C GLN A 38 -6.25 -5.34 -3.44
N GLN A 39 -5.18 -4.59 -3.17
CA GLN A 39 -4.98 -3.28 -3.78
C GLN A 39 -4.26 -3.40 -5.13
N GLU A 40 -4.85 -2.85 -6.20
CA GLU A 40 -4.32 -2.84 -7.57
C GLU A 40 -3.39 -1.63 -7.78
N ASP A 41 -2.35 -1.78 -8.60
CA ASP A 41 -1.44 -0.68 -8.94
C ASP A 41 -2.08 0.26 -9.99
N PRO A 42 -2.12 1.59 -9.79
CA PRO A 42 -2.67 2.52 -10.77
C PRO A 42 -1.96 2.51 -12.14
N GLU A 43 -0.72 2.04 -12.23
CA GLU A 43 0.05 1.93 -13.48
C GLU A 43 -0.08 0.55 -14.16
N TYR A 44 -0.52 -0.49 -13.44
CA TYR A 44 -0.59 -1.87 -13.94
C TYR A 44 -1.77 -2.66 -13.34
N SER A 45 -2.47 -3.48 -14.12
CA SER A 45 -3.55 -4.40 -13.66
C SER A 45 -3.07 -5.57 -12.77
N TYR A 46 -2.08 -5.35 -11.91
CA TYR A 46 -1.53 -6.33 -10.99
C TYR A 46 -1.63 -5.80 -9.55
N SER A 47 -1.83 -6.70 -8.58
CA SER A 47 -1.88 -6.32 -7.18
C SER A 47 -0.50 -5.93 -6.64
N LEU A 48 -0.47 -5.04 -5.64
CA LEU A 48 0.79 -4.62 -4.99
C LEU A 48 1.60 -5.79 -4.44
N GLU A 49 0.95 -6.88 -4.03
CA GLU A 49 1.59 -8.13 -3.59
C GLU A 49 2.27 -8.87 -4.75
N GLN A 50 1.62 -8.94 -5.92
CA GLN A 50 2.18 -9.55 -7.14
C GLN A 50 3.41 -8.79 -7.65
N LEU A 51 3.46 -7.49 -7.38
CA LEU A 51 4.57 -6.60 -7.72
C LEU A 51 5.65 -6.53 -6.62
N LYS A 52 5.50 -7.27 -5.50
CA LYS A 52 6.35 -7.19 -4.29
C LYS A 52 6.49 -5.77 -3.73
N VAL A 53 5.51 -4.91 -3.98
CA VAL A 53 5.54 -3.54 -3.48
C VAL A 53 5.41 -3.51 -1.96
N VAL A 54 4.67 -4.47 -1.39
CA VAL A 54 4.56 -4.69 0.05
C VAL A 54 4.79 -6.17 0.34
N THR A 55 5.63 -6.47 1.35
CA THR A 55 5.82 -7.83 1.87
C THR A 55 5.38 -7.87 3.34
N GLU A 56 4.91 -9.03 3.81
CA GLU A 56 4.50 -9.22 5.22
C GLU A 56 5.63 -8.85 6.20
N GLU A 57 6.87 -9.15 5.84
CA GLU A 57 8.06 -8.84 6.64
C GLU A 57 8.33 -7.33 6.78
N ALA A 58 7.78 -6.51 5.90
CA ALA A 58 7.94 -5.06 5.90
C ALA A 58 6.84 -4.33 6.68
N ILE A 59 5.94 -5.08 7.35
CA ILE A 59 4.85 -4.57 8.17
C ILE A 59 5.16 -4.82 9.65
N GLU A 60 5.30 -3.75 10.42
CA GLU A 60 5.48 -3.79 11.87
C GLU A 60 4.17 -3.39 12.56
N VAL A 61 3.61 -4.27 13.39
CA VAL A 61 2.38 -4.00 14.15
C VAL A 61 2.69 -4.07 15.65
N ASP A 62 2.44 -2.96 16.36
CA ASP A 62 2.52 -2.87 17.82
C ASP A 62 1.12 -2.54 18.38
N ASP A 63 0.41 -3.57 18.82
CA ASP A 63 -0.93 -3.43 19.40
C ASP A 63 -0.92 -2.68 20.75
N LYS A 64 0.14 -2.84 21.56
CA LYS A 64 0.23 -2.17 22.87
C LYS A 64 0.38 -0.66 22.72
N ARG A 65 1.09 -0.21 21.70
CA ARG A 65 1.28 1.21 21.38
C ARG A 65 0.26 1.74 20.39
N ASN A 66 -0.67 0.90 19.93
CA ASN A 66 -1.62 1.17 18.85
C ASN A 66 -0.91 1.80 17.64
N TYR A 67 0.10 1.12 17.11
CA TYR A 67 0.94 1.64 16.04
C TYR A 67 1.16 0.59 14.96
N VAL A 68 1.04 1.01 13.71
CA VAL A 68 1.32 0.20 12.53
C VAL A 68 2.29 0.96 11.65
N ARG A 69 3.40 0.33 11.30
CA ARG A 69 4.34 0.85 10.32
C ARG A 69 4.38 -0.07 9.11
N VAL A 70 4.24 0.52 7.92
CA VAL A 70 4.41 -0.19 6.66
C VAL A 70 5.58 0.40 5.91
N THR A 71 6.52 -0.45 5.53
CA THR A 71 7.61 -0.08 4.62
C THR A 71 7.33 -0.73 3.26
N PHE A 72 7.18 0.07 2.21
CA PHE A 72 6.91 -0.43 0.86
C PHE A 72 8.08 -0.12 -0.07
N THR A 73 8.27 -0.96 -1.09
CA THR A 73 9.36 -0.84 -2.06
C THR A 73 8.75 -0.64 -3.45
N PRO A 74 8.85 0.55 -4.06
CA PRO A 74 8.35 0.73 -5.41
C PRO A 74 9.07 -0.16 -6.41
N THR A 75 8.34 -0.56 -7.45
CA THR A 75 8.85 -1.41 -8.54
C THR A 75 9.93 -0.72 -9.37
N VAL A 76 9.88 0.62 -9.47
CA VAL A 76 10.83 1.44 -10.26
C VAL A 76 11.36 2.60 -9.42
N GLN A 77 12.68 2.86 -9.51
CA GLN A 77 13.39 3.88 -8.72
C GLN A 77 13.01 5.33 -9.07
N HIS A 78 12.26 5.55 -10.16
CA HIS A 78 11.82 6.86 -10.65
C HIS A 78 10.29 6.98 -10.78
N CYS A 79 9.54 6.15 -10.05
CA CYS A 79 8.08 6.09 -10.16
C CYS A 79 7.43 7.39 -9.64
N SER A 80 6.74 8.11 -10.53
CA SER A 80 5.97 9.30 -10.16
C SER A 80 4.75 8.98 -9.27
N MET A 81 4.30 7.72 -9.27
CA MET A 81 3.14 7.23 -8.52
C MET A 81 3.48 6.70 -7.12
N VAL A 82 4.73 6.74 -6.70
CA VAL A 82 5.16 6.31 -5.35
C VAL A 82 4.35 6.94 -4.22
N THR A 83 4.04 8.24 -4.33
CA THR A 83 3.22 8.92 -3.32
C THR A 83 1.77 8.43 -3.35
N ILE A 84 1.22 8.14 -4.54
CA ILE A 84 -0.14 7.59 -4.68
C ILE A 84 -0.23 6.19 -4.09
N ILE A 85 0.74 5.32 -4.37
CA ILE A 85 0.84 3.98 -3.76
C ILE A 85 0.84 4.09 -2.23
N GLY A 86 1.67 4.98 -1.68
CA GLY A 86 1.73 5.24 -0.23
C GLY A 86 0.41 5.76 0.34
N LEU A 87 -0.30 6.63 -0.39
CA LEU A 87 -1.62 7.12 -0.01
C LEU A 87 -2.70 6.03 -0.06
N CYS A 88 -2.71 5.18 -1.08
CA CYS A 88 -3.65 4.07 -1.16
C CYS A 88 -3.47 3.13 0.05
N ILE A 89 -2.23 2.77 0.40
CA ILE A 89 -1.93 1.95 1.58
C ILE A 89 -2.42 2.67 2.85
N HIS A 90 -2.23 3.99 2.95
CA HIS A 90 -2.70 4.79 4.08
C HIS A 90 -4.21 4.70 4.24
N VAL A 91 -4.94 4.91 3.14
CA VAL A 91 -6.40 4.91 3.13
C VAL A 91 -6.94 3.50 3.40
N LYS A 92 -6.35 2.45 2.81
CA LYS A 92 -6.76 1.06 3.09
C LYS A 92 -6.60 0.74 4.57
N LEU A 93 -5.45 1.03 5.17
CA LEU A 93 -5.21 0.77 6.59
C LEU A 93 -6.14 1.61 7.49
N MET A 94 -6.38 2.88 7.15
CA MET A 94 -7.32 3.72 7.88
C MET A 94 -8.76 3.22 7.80
N ARG A 95 -9.18 2.66 6.65
CA ARG A 95 -10.52 2.07 6.47
C ARG A 95 -10.66 0.71 7.13
N SER A 96 -9.59 -0.10 7.18
CA SER A 96 -9.62 -1.48 7.67
C SER A 96 -9.25 -1.65 9.15
N LEU A 97 -8.50 -0.71 9.74
CA LEU A 97 -8.06 -0.81 11.14
C LEU A 97 -8.89 0.09 12.07
N PRO A 98 -9.06 -0.29 13.35
CA PRO A 98 -9.65 0.59 14.34
C PRO A 98 -8.90 1.94 14.45
N SER A 99 -9.64 3.04 14.58
CA SER A 99 -9.10 4.41 14.60
C SER A 99 -8.08 4.71 15.72
N ARG A 100 -7.94 3.80 16.69
CA ARG A 100 -6.90 3.86 17.72
C ARG A 100 -5.48 3.72 17.15
N TYR A 101 -5.32 3.02 16.02
CA TYR A 101 -4.02 2.77 15.43
C TYR A 101 -3.46 4.00 14.72
N LYS A 102 -2.20 4.33 15.03
CA LYS A 102 -1.41 5.32 14.31
C LYS A 102 -0.69 4.63 13.17
N VAL A 103 -1.04 4.99 11.94
CA VAL A 103 -0.44 4.46 10.72
C VAL A 103 0.76 5.32 10.30
N ASP A 104 1.92 4.70 10.10
CA ASP A 104 3.15 5.32 9.56
C ASP A 104 3.59 4.56 8.31
N ILE A 105 3.72 5.27 7.19
CA ILE A 105 4.03 4.66 5.89
C ILE A 105 5.34 5.23 5.39
N ARG A 106 6.23 4.34 4.96
CA ARG A 106 7.57 4.70 4.50
C ARG A 106 7.93 3.94 3.24
N VAL A 107 8.68 4.61 2.39
CA VAL A 107 9.41 3.98 1.29
C VAL A 107 10.69 3.39 1.84
N ALA A 108 11.01 2.16 1.40
CA ALA A 108 12.24 1.46 1.78
C ALA A 108 13.48 2.29 1.41
N PRO A 109 14.50 2.40 2.29
CA PRO A 109 15.70 3.18 2.01
C PRO A 109 16.44 2.63 0.78
N GLY A 110 16.87 3.53 -0.11
CA GLY A 110 17.60 3.17 -1.33
C GLY A 110 16.74 2.61 -2.49
N SER A 111 15.40 2.53 -2.31
CA SER A 111 14.50 1.99 -3.34
C SER A 111 13.95 3.03 -4.32
N HIS A 112 14.10 4.33 -4.03
CA HIS A 112 13.62 5.42 -4.88
C HIS A 112 14.63 6.58 -4.88
N THR A 113 14.66 7.41 -5.92
CA THR A 113 15.60 8.55 -5.95
C THR A 113 15.25 9.67 -4.98
N THR A 114 13.98 9.79 -4.57
CA THR A 114 13.47 10.86 -3.70
C THR A 114 12.81 10.31 -2.42
N VAL A 115 13.37 9.24 -1.83
CA VAL A 115 12.82 8.57 -0.63
C VAL A 115 12.52 9.56 0.50
N ASP A 116 13.44 10.48 0.79
CA ASP A 116 13.28 11.42 1.91
C ASP A 116 12.14 12.42 1.70
N GLU A 117 11.98 12.91 0.46
CA GLU A 117 10.92 13.83 0.09
C GLU A 117 9.56 13.13 0.17
N VAL A 118 9.45 11.92 -0.39
CA VAL A 118 8.23 11.12 -0.33
C VAL A 118 7.87 10.80 1.13
N ASN A 119 8.84 10.34 1.92
CA ASN A 119 8.61 10.03 3.34
C ASN A 119 8.24 11.28 4.15
N LYS A 120 8.72 12.47 3.74
CA LYS A 120 8.29 13.73 4.36
C LYS A 120 6.84 14.04 4.00
N GLN A 121 6.45 13.85 2.74
CA GLN A 121 5.07 14.04 2.29
C GLN A 121 4.10 13.09 2.98
N LEU A 122 4.45 11.80 3.08
CA LEU A 122 3.62 10.76 3.72
C LEU A 122 3.54 10.90 5.25
N ARG A 123 4.42 11.68 5.89
CA ARG A 123 4.34 11.98 7.33
C ARG A 123 3.59 13.26 7.65
N ASP A 124 3.34 14.09 6.65
CA ASP A 124 2.61 15.34 6.78
C ASP A 124 1.10 15.06 6.75
N LYS A 125 0.48 15.08 7.93
CA LYS A 125 -0.95 14.79 8.09
C LYS A 125 -1.85 15.82 7.43
N GLU A 126 -1.45 17.09 7.42
CA GLU A 126 -2.24 18.15 6.79
C GLU A 126 -2.21 17.98 5.27
N ARG A 127 -1.05 17.59 4.72
CA ARG A 127 -0.93 17.24 3.31
C ARG A 127 -1.76 16.02 2.92
N ILE A 128 -1.75 14.96 3.74
CA ILE A 128 -2.59 13.78 3.50
C ILE A 128 -4.07 14.15 3.53
N ALA A 129 -4.49 14.92 4.53
CA ALA A 129 -5.88 15.37 4.64
C ALA A 129 -6.30 16.20 3.41
N ALA A 130 -5.47 17.17 2.99
CA ALA A 130 -5.72 17.96 1.79
C ALA A 130 -5.76 17.10 0.51
N ALA A 131 -4.93 16.06 0.41
CA ALA A 131 -4.97 15.12 -0.70
C ALA A 131 -6.28 14.32 -0.74
N MET A 132 -6.82 13.94 0.42
CA MET A 132 -8.10 13.25 0.56
C MET A 132 -9.31 14.15 0.28
N GLU A 133 -9.14 15.47 0.25
CA GLU A 133 -10.17 16.43 -0.18
C GLU A 133 -10.12 16.75 -1.68
N ASN A 134 -9.05 16.35 -2.38
CA ASN A 134 -8.88 16.60 -3.80
C ASN A 134 -9.61 15.53 -4.65
N PRO A 135 -10.65 15.88 -5.43
CA PRO A 135 -11.44 14.91 -6.19
C PRO A 135 -10.62 14.06 -7.17
N ASN A 136 -9.57 14.62 -7.77
CA ASN A 136 -8.73 13.90 -8.73
C ASN A 136 -7.92 12.79 -8.04
N ILE A 137 -7.42 13.08 -6.84
CA ILE A 137 -6.66 12.11 -6.05
C ILE A 137 -7.60 11.05 -5.50
N VAL A 138 -8.77 11.45 -5.00
CA VAL A 138 -9.79 10.52 -4.51
C VAL A 138 -10.21 9.52 -5.58
N HIS A 139 -10.46 9.97 -6.81
CA HIS A 139 -10.79 9.06 -7.92
C HIS A 139 -9.69 8.02 -8.17
N LEU A 140 -8.43 8.46 -8.22
CA LEU A 140 -7.28 7.54 -8.37
C LEU A 140 -7.17 6.55 -7.20
N LEU A 141 -7.45 7.00 -5.98
CA LEU A 141 -7.44 6.15 -4.80
C LEU A 141 -8.58 5.14 -4.81
N ASP A 142 -9.78 5.54 -5.25
CA ASP A 142 -10.92 4.64 -5.33
C ASP A 142 -10.72 3.59 -6.43
N ASP A 143 -10.11 3.95 -7.57
CA ASP A 143 -9.70 2.98 -8.61
C ASP A 143 -8.66 1.99 -8.07
N CYS A 144 -7.64 2.49 -7.36
CA CYS A 144 -6.57 1.70 -6.72
C CYS A 144 -7.10 0.73 -5.64
N LEU A 145 -8.14 1.15 -4.91
CA LEU A 145 -8.76 0.42 -3.81
C LEU A 145 -9.97 -0.42 -4.25
N ALA A 146 -10.34 -0.35 -5.53
CA ALA A 146 -11.47 -1.09 -6.06
C ALA A 146 -11.21 -2.59 -5.89
N PRO A 147 -12.20 -3.37 -5.40
CA PRO A 147 -12.04 -4.82 -5.29
C PRO A 147 -11.81 -5.42 -6.67
N SER A 148 -10.66 -6.06 -6.87
CA SER A 148 -10.44 -6.94 -8.01
C SER A 148 -11.28 -8.21 -7.80
N PHE A 149 -12.48 -8.20 -8.36
CA PHE A 149 -13.31 -9.40 -8.50
C PHE A 149 -12.77 -10.20 -9.68
N ASP A 150 -12.10 -11.32 -9.40
CA ASP A 150 -12.03 -12.48 -10.28
C ASP A 150 -12.96 -13.58 -9.73
#